data_AF-A0A915C3A0-F1
#
_entry.id   AF-A0A915C3A0-F1
#
_cell.length_a   1.000
_cell.length_b   1.000
_cell.length_c   1.000
_cell.angle_alpha   90.00
_cell.angle_beta   90.00
_cell.angle_gamma   90.00
#
_symmetry.space_group_name_H-M   'P 1'
#
loop_
_entity.id
_entity.type
_entity.pdbx_description
1 polymer ?
#
loop_
_entity_poly.entity_id
_entity_poly.type
_entity_poly.pdbx_seq_one_letter_code
_entity_poly.pdbx_strand_id
1 'polypeptide(L)'
;RYSHLTLFAEMTTSEEDDDLGIKEGSIIESSHTKYAVIKMLGEGGFGAVYLVEDASNSSLKYALKVERKLETRRDSKLKMEIAILKLVSSERADKSHFTKIIDRGKKEKYFFLVMQLVGKSLADLKATRPHKVFTMATGIGASIQCLEAVEDLHKHGFIHRDLKPANYAIGLGEQVRVIYILDFGIARRILNDKGEIKTPRVSVAFKGTVKFAAIACHKRKELGPKDDCESWFYLLLDLVLSNEIDSFMD
;
A
#
# COMPACT_ATOMS: atom_id res chain seq x y z
N ARG A 1 20.55 6.68 -60.53
CA ARG A 1 19.29 5.93 -60.36
C ARG A 1 18.95 5.97 -58.87
N TYR A 2 17.93 6.75 -58.52
CA TYR A 2 17.00 6.65 -57.38
C TYR A 2 17.55 6.09 -56.06
N SER A 3 17.90 6.92 -55.07
CA SER A 3 17.01 7.52 -54.04
C SER A 3 16.50 6.52 -53.00
N HIS A 4 17.15 6.50 -51.82
CA HIS A 4 16.51 6.12 -50.55
C HIS A 4 17.15 6.98 -49.46
N LEU A 5 16.64 8.20 -49.27
CA LEU A 5 15.72 8.56 -48.19
C LEU A 5 16.26 8.21 -46.80
N THR A 6 16.88 9.23 -46.24
CA THR A 6 16.92 9.59 -44.83
C THR A 6 15.64 9.17 -44.10
N LEU A 7 15.74 8.24 -43.16
CA LEU A 7 14.76 8.03 -42.11
C LEU A 7 15.47 8.33 -40.79
N PHE A 8 15.58 9.63 -40.50
CA PHE A 8 15.53 10.07 -39.11
C PHE A 8 14.15 9.65 -38.61
N ALA A 9 14.08 8.50 -37.94
CA ALA A 9 12.95 8.24 -37.07
C ALA A 9 13.04 9.28 -35.96
N GLU A 10 12.18 10.29 -36.08
CA GLU A 10 11.92 11.27 -35.05
C GLU A 10 11.79 10.55 -33.71
N MET A 11 12.75 10.82 -32.81
CA MET A 11 12.52 10.70 -31.38
C MET A 11 11.35 11.63 -31.07
N THR A 12 10.13 11.11 -31.12
CA THR A 12 8.99 11.75 -30.48
C THR A 12 9.22 11.64 -28.99
N THR A 13 9.94 12.61 -28.44
CA THR A 13 9.87 12.99 -27.05
C THR A 13 8.44 13.45 -26.77
N SER A 14 7.52 12.52 -26.53
CA SER A 14 6.27 12.83 -25.85
C SER A 14 6.54 12.89 -24.35
N GLU A 15 7.39 13.84 -23.94
CA GLU A 15 7.44 14.35 -22.56
C GLU A 15 6.28 15.35 -22.37
N GLU A 16 5.07 14.96 -22.74
CA GLU A 16 3.88 15.77 -22.47
C GLU A 16 3.25 15.30 -21.16
N ASP A 17 3.61 16.03 -20.10
CA ASP A 17 2.81 16.21 -18.88
C ASP A 17 2.66 14.96 -17.98
N ASP A 18 3.82 14.37 -17.64
CA ASP A 18 3.91 13.22 -16.74
C ASP A 18 3.79 13.59 -15.24
N ASP A 19 3.28 14.79 -14.93
CA ASP A 19 2.94 15.25 -13.59
C ASP A 19 1.41 15.38 -13.46
N LEU A 20 0.85 14.91 -12.35
CA LEU A 20 -0.57 15.14 -12.05
C LEU A 20 -0.86 16.62 -11.72
N GLY A 21 0.17 17.44 -11.59
CA GLY A 21 0.06 18.85 -11.21
C GLY A 21 -0.39 19.03 -9.76
N ILE A 22 -0.25 17.98 -8.94
CA ILE A 22 -0.63 17.98 -7.53
C ILE A 22 0.61 18.40 -6.73
N LYS A 23 0.63 19.66 -6.31
CA LYS A 23 1.69 20.25 -5.50
C LYS A 23 1.13 20.80 -4.20
N GLU A 24 2.01 21.20 -3.29
CA GLU A 24 1.63 21.92 -2.08
C GLU A 24 0.79 23.17 -2.44
N GLY A 25 -0.31 23.35 -1.74
CA GLY A 25 -1.33 24.38 -2.02
C GLY A 25 -2.38 23.99 -3.05
N SER A 26 -2.24 22.88 -3.79
CA SER A 26 -3.30 22.41 -4.71
C SER A 26 -4.57 22.06 -3.95
N ILE A 27 -5.73 22.34 -4.55
CA ILE A 27 -7.05 21.99 -3.99
C ILE A 27 -7.62 20.80 -4.76
N ILE A 28 -7.90 19.71 -4.05
CA ILE A 28 -8.56 18.51 -4.59
C ILE A 28 -10.00 18.52 -4.13
N GLU A 29 -10.93 18.76 -5.06
CA GLU A 29 -12.36 18.81 -4.77
C GLU A 29 -13.05 17.46 -5.00
N SER A 30 -13.81 16.98 -4.03
CA SER A 30 -14.75 15.87 -4.19
C SER A 30 -16.18 16.38 -4.40
N SER A 31 -17.16 15.49 -4.41
CA SER A 31 -18.58 15.86 -4.37
C SER A 31 -19.04 16.43 -3.02
N HIS A 32 -18.22 16.32 -1.97
CA HIS A 32 -18.59 16.65 -0.60
C HIS A 32 -17.73 17.76 0.00
N THR A 33 -16.43 17.75 -0.29
CA THR A 33 -15.43 18.56 0.44
C THR A 33 -14.28 18.97 -0.50
N LYS A 34 -13.59 20.07 -0.15
CA LYS A 34 -12.35 20.50 -0.78
C LYS A 34 -11.18 20.19 0.13
N TYR A 35 -10.14 19.55 -0.40
CA TYR A 35 -8.96 19.17 0.37
C TYR A 35 -7.74 19.95 -0.10
N ALA A 36 -7.10 20.70 0.80
CA ALA A 36 -5.87 21.41 0.50
C ALA A 36 -4.66 20.49 0.69
N VAL A 37 -3.80 20.40 -0.33
CA VAL A 37 -2.58 19.60 -0.29
C VAL A 37 -1.52 20.32 0.52
N ILE A 38 -1.05 19.67 1.58
CA ILE A 38 -0.01 20.21 2.46
C ILE A 38 1.37 19.73 2.03
N LYS A 39 1.54 18.43 1.81
CA LYS A 39 2.82 17.88 1.33
C LYS A 39 2.66 16.46 0.81
N MET A 40 3.61 16.01 -0.01
CA MET A 40 3.73 14.60 -0.35
C MET A 40 4.24 13.79 0.86
N LEU A 41 3.61 12.64 1.12
CA LEU A 41 4.02 11.68 2.15
C LEU A 41 4.85 10.55 1.55
N GLY A 42 4.58 10.17 0.31
CA GLY A 42 5.36 9.18 -0.41
C GLY A 42 4.83 8.94 -1.82
N GLU A 43 5.70 8.39 -2.65
CA GLU A 43 5.40 8.01 -4.03
C GLU A 43 5.86 6.57 -4.25
N GLY A 44 5.09 5.81 -5.03
CA GLY A 44 5.43 4.45 -5.41
C GLY A 44 4.81 4.07 -6.75
N GLY A 45 5.06 2.84 -7.21
CA GLY A 45 4.64 2.39 -8.54
C GLY A 45 3.13 2.36 -8.80
N PHE A 46 2.30 2.67 -7.80
CA PHE A 46 0.84 2.69 -7.89
C PHE A 46 0.24 4.10 -7.77
N GLY A 47 1.07 5.11 -7.51
CA GLY A 47 0.67 6.50 -7.39
C GLY A 47 1.36 7.20 -6.22
N ALA A 48 0.78 8.31 -5.78
CA ALA A 48 1.33 9.16 -4.72
C ALA A 48 0.34 9.30 -3.56
N VAL A 49 0.87 9.52 -2.36
CA VAL A 49 0.11 9.79 -1.15
C VAL A 49 0.51 11.17 -0.63
N TYR A 50 -0.48 11.98 -0.29
CA TYR A 50 -0.31 13.34 0.21
C TYR A 50 -0.94 13.49 1.57
N LEU A 51 -0.35 14.35 2.40
CA LEU A 51 -1.02 14.93 3.55
C LEU A 51 -1.93 16.04 3.03
N VAL A 52 -3.20 15.96 3.39
CA VAL A 52 -4.18 16.99 3.06
C VAL A 52 -4.93 17.43 4.31
N GLU A 53 -5.53 18.62 4.25
CA GLU A 53 -6.48 19.09 5.25
C GLU A 53 -7.80 19.46 4.60
N ASP A 54 -8.89 19.42 5.37
CA ASP A 54 -10.17 19.97 4.94
C ASP A 54 -10.04 21.49 4.76
N ALA A 55 -10.32 22.00 3.56
CA ALA A 55 -10.21 23.42 3.26
C ALA A 55 -11.20 24.29 4.06
N SER A 56 -12.26 23.69 4.61
CA SER A 56 -13.20 24.35 5.53
C SER A 56 -12.79 24.23 7.00
N ASN A 57 -11.89 23.30 7.35
CA ASN A 57 -11.40 23.09 8.71
C ASN A 57 -9.99 22.47 8.72
N SER A 58 -8.96 23.31 8.82
CA SER A 58 -7.55 22.90 8.78
C SER A 58 -7.11 22.02 9.97
N SER A 59 -7.92 21.89 11.03
CA SER A 59 -7.66 20.93 12.10
C SER A 59 -7.88 19.48 11.67
N LEU A 60 -8.67 19.25 10.61
CA LEU A 60 -8.97 17.93 10.08
C LEU A 60 -7.96 17.55 9.00
N LYS A 61 -7.07 16.61 9.32
CA LYS A 61 -5.99 16.14 8.43
C LYS A 61 -6.18 14.69 8.01
N TYR A 62 -5.87 14.42 6.75
CA TYR A 62 -6.10 13.13 6.10
C TYR A 62 -4.93 12.72 5.20
N ALA A 63 -4.90 11.45 4.83
CA ALA A 63 -4.06 10.95 3.75
C ALA A 63 -4.87 10.91 2.44
N LEU A 64 -4.36 11.52 1.38
CA LEU A 64 -4.95 11.50 0.04
C LEU A 64 -4.08 10.64 -0.88
N LYS A 65 -4.55 9.45 -1.23
CA LYS A 65 -3.90 8.57 -2.19
C LYS A 65 -4.48 8.80 -3.58
N VAL A 66 -3.62 8.96 -4.58
CA VAL A 66 -4.03 9.15 -5.98
C VAL A 66 -3.50 8.02 -6.86
N GLU A 67 -4.29 7.59 -7.84
CA GLU A 67 -3.87 6.66 -8.89
C GLU A 67 -4.15 7.29 -10.26
N ARG A 68 -3.11 7.42 -11.09
CA ARG A 68 -3.24 7.90 -12.47
C ARG A 68 -4.14 6.98 -13.29
N LYS A 69 -4.95 7.56 -14.15
CA LYS A 69 -5.67 6.81 -15.18
C LYS A 69 -4.70 6.57 -16.34
N LEU A 70 -4.41 5.30 -16.59
CA LEU A 70 -3.63 4.88 -17.75
C LEU A 70 -4.58 4.15 -18.69
N GLU A 71 -4.58 4.53 -19.97
CA GLU A 71 -5.41 3.85 -20.99
C GLU A 71 -5.09 2.35 -21.08
N THR A 72 -3.84 1.99 -20.86
CA THR A 72 -3.34 0.60 -20.87
C THR A 72 -3.74 -0.20 -19.63
N ARG A 73 -4.23 0.45 -18.56
CA ARG A 73 -4.59 -0.21 -17.29
C ARG A 73 -6.11 -0.16 -17.07
N ARG A 74 -6.78 -1.24 -17.46
CA ARG A 74 -8.24 -1.39 -17.25
C ARG A 74 -8.63 -1.53 -15.78
N ASP A 75 -7.81 -2.23 -14.99
CA ASP A 75 -8.08 -2.50 -13.58
C ASP A 75 -7.36 -1.51 -12.66
N SER A 76 -8.12 -0.60 -12.06
CA SER A 76 -7.60 0.34 -11.05
C SER A 76 -7.36 -0.37 -9.73
N LYS A 77 -6.14 -0.20 -9.22
CA LYS A 77 -5.71 -0.76 -7.93
C LYS A 77 -6.37 -0.03 -6.77
N LEU A 78 -6.55 1.29 -6.89
CA LEU A 78 -7.20 2.11 -5.90
C LEU A 78 -8.69 1.75 -5.75
N LYS A 79 -9.37 1.39 -6.84
CA LYS A 79 -10.75 0.86 -6.76
C LYS A 79 -10.83 -0.45 -5.98
N MET A 80 -9.87 -1.36 -6.17
CA MET A 80 -9.77 -2.59 -5.39
C MET A 80 -9.54 -2.31 -3.91
N GLU A 81 -8.62 -1.39 -3.61
CA GLU A 81 -8.31 -0.96 -2.25
C GLU A 81 -9.54 -0.35 -1.55
N ILE A 82 -10.29 0.51 -2.22
CA ILE A 82 -11.58 1.04 -1.72
C ILE A 82 -12.57 -0.09 -1.45
N ALA A 83 -12.64 -1.11 -2.32
CA ALA A 83 -13.55 -2.23 -2.13
C ALA A 83 -13.16 -3.07 -0.90
N ILE A 84 -11.87 -3.36 -0.72
CA ILE A 84 -11.34 -4.08 0.45
C ILE A 84 -11.64 -3.30 1.73
N LEU A 85 -11.28 -2.02 1.78
CA LEU A 85 -11.48 -1.15 2.96
C LEU A 85 -12.95 -1.05 3.37
N LYS A 86 -13.89 -1.08 2.41
CA LYS A 86 -15.33 -1.14 2.71
C LYS A 86 -15.74 -2.46 3.34
N LEU A 87 -15.25 -3.58 2.82
CA LEU A 87 -15.60 -4.92 3.31
C LEU A 87 -15.12 -5.13 4.75
N VAL A 88 -13.89 -4.73 5.04
CA VAL A 88 -13.27 -4.90 6.37
C VAL A 88 -13.65 -3.81 7.39
N SER A 89 -14.51 -2.85 7.00
CA SER A 89 -14.79 -1.66 7.82
C SER A 89 -15.47 -1.96 9.17
N SER A 90 -16.12 -3.12 9.31
CA SER A 90 -16.76 -3.58 10.55
C SER A 90 -15.84 -4.37 11.47
N GLU A 91 -14.62 -4.71 11.03
CA GLU A 91 -13.71 -5.55 11.80
C GLU A 91 -13.14 -4.80 13.02
N ARG A 92 -13.20 -5.48 14.18
CA ARG A 92 -12.60 -5.05 15.47
C ARG A 92 -13.04 -3.67 15.99
N ALA A 93 -14.10 -3.09 15.45
CA ALA A 93 -14.66 -1.80 15.88
C ALA A 93 -13.57 -0.72 16.07
N ASP A 94 -13.44 -0.16 17.28
CA ASP A 94 -12.46 0.90 17.58
C ASP A 94 -10.99 0.43 17.54
N LYS A 95 -10.76 -0.89 17.51
CA LYS A 95 -9.43 -1.52 17.37
C LYS A 95 -9.18 -2.04 15.97
N SER A 96 -9.90 -1.54 14.97
CA SER A 96 -9.67 -1.90 13.56
C SER A 96 -8.24 -1.60 13.13
N HIS A 97 -7.63 -2.56 12.44
CA HIS A 97 -6.33 -2.40 11.79
C HIS A 97 -6.44 -1.78 10.40
N PHE A 98 -7.62 -1.30 9.99
CA PHE A 98 -7.86 -0.73 8.67
C PHE A 98 -8.20 0.75 8.76
N THR A 99 -7.63 1.56 7.86
CA THR A 99 -7.90 2.99 7.82
C THR A 99 -9.33 3.26 7.38
N LYS A 100 -10.01 4.21 8.05
CA LYS A 100 -11.33 4.66 7.63
C LYS A 100 -11.27 5.39 6.28
N ILE A 101 -12.23 5.10 5.41
CA ILE A 101 -12.46 5.91 4.20
C ILE A 101 -13.20 7.18 4.63
N ILE A 102 -12.64 8.34 4.27
CA ILE A 102 -13.26 9.65 4.51
C ILE A 102 -14.02 10.08 3.26
N ASP A 103 -13.38 9.94 2.10
CA ASP A 103 -13.93 10.38 0.82
C ASP A 103 -13.23 9.68 -0.35
N ARG A 104 -13.79 9.77 -1.55
CA ARG A 104 -13.20 9.20 -2.76
C ARG A 104 -13.80 9.87 -3.98
N GLY A 105 -13.03 9.90 -5.07
CA GLY A 105 -13.54 10.44 -6.32
C GLY A 105 -12.72 10.10 -7.53
N LYS A 106 -13.14 10.69 -8.64
CA LYS A 106 -12.43 10.65 -9.91
C LYS A 106 -12.29 12.07 -10.44
N LYS A 107 -11.11 12.42 -10.91
CA LYS A 107 -10.85 13.59 -11.76
C LYS A 107 -10.59 13.12 -13.17
N GLU A 108 -10.33 14.04 -14.10
CA GLU A 108 -10.07 13.70 -15.50
C GLU A 108 -8.88 12.73 -15.62
N LYS A 109 -7.74 13.09 -15.02
CA LYS A 109 -6.46 12.35 -15.12
C LYS A 109 -6.24 11.25 -14.06
N TYR A 110 -6.98 11.22 -12.95
CA TYR A 110 -6.71 10.29 -11.84
C TYR A 110 -7.96 9.91 -11.01
N PHE A 111 -7.83 8.83 -10.23
CA PHE A 111 -8.71 8.49 -9.11
C PHE A 111 -8.07 8.93 -7.80
N PHE A 112 -8.87 9.24 -6.78
CA PHE A 112 -8.34 9.54 -5.45
C PHE A 112 -9.18 8.90 -4.33
N LEU A 113 -8.51 8.66 -3.21
CA LEU A 113 -9.06 8.17 -1.95
C LEU A 113 -8.54 9.08 -0.84
N VAL A 114 -9.46 9.67 -0.08
CA VAL A 114 -9.15 10.35 1.18
C VAL A 114 -9.44 9.37 2.31
N MET A 115 -8.43 9.11 3.13
CA MET A 115 -8.50 8.14 4.21
C MET A 115 -7.88 8.68 5.48
N GLN A 116 -8.16 8.01 6.59
CA GLN A 116 -7.59 8.31 7.89
C GLN A 116 -6.06 8.49 7.80
N LEU A 117 -5.57 9.61 8.33
CA LEU A 117 -4.14 9.81 8.49
C LEU A 117 -3.61 8.94 9.62
N VAL A 118 -2.50 8.26 9.38
CA VAL A 118 -1.78 7.43 10.34
C VAL A 118 -0.40 8.02 10.63
N GLY A 119 0.24 7.50 11.68
CA GLY A 119 1.58 7.90 12.09
C GLY A 119 2.68 7.22 11.27
N LYS A 120 3.86 7.10 11.88
CA LYS A 120 5.04 6.51 11.25
C LYS A 120 4.83 5.03 10.96
N SER A 121 5.44 4.56 9.86
CA SER A 121 5.46 3.12 9.56
C SER A 121 6.30 2.35 10.58
N LEU A 122 6.10 1.04 10.70
CA LEU A 122 6.96 0.18 11.51
C LEU A 122 8.40 0.21 10.98
N ALA A 123 8.60 0.35 9.67
CA ALA A 123 9.93 0.54 9.08
C ALA A 123 10.62 1.81 9.61
N ASP A 124 9.91 2.96 9.58
CA ASP A 124 10.44 4.24 10.05
C ASP A 124 10.72 4.23 11.56
N LEU A 125 9.81 3.65 12.34
CA LEU A 125 9.97 3.52 13.79
C LEU A 125 11.16 2.62 14.14
N LYS A 126 11.33 1.52 13.41
CA LYS A 126 12.44 0.59 13.62
C LYS A 126 13.78 1.23 13.22
N ALA A 127 13.80 2.02 12.15
CA ALA A 127 15.01 2.68 11.66
C ALA A 127 15.62 3.69 12.65
N THR A 128 14.84 4.22 13.59
CA THR A 128 15.33 5.13 14.66
C THR A 128 15.82 4.40 15.91
N ARG A 129 15.76 3.06 15.93
CA ARG A 129 16.20 2.24 17.06
C ARG A 129 17.67 1.82 16.92
N PRO A 130 18.37 1.55 18.04
CA PRO A 130 19.65 0.85 18.01
C PRO A 130 19.56 -0.45 17.19
N HIS A 131 20.58 -0.72 16.38
CA HIS A 131 20.66 -1.87 15.47
C HIS A 131 19.50 -2.01 14.49
N LYS A 132 18.68 -0.96 14.34
CA LYS A 132 17.48 -0.94 13.48
C LYS A 132 16.55 -2.12 13.76
N VAL A 133 16.30 -2.40 15.04
CA VAL A 133 15.34 -3.43 15.51
C VAL A 133 14.54 -2.94 16.72
N PHE A 134 13.39 -3.57 16.94
CA PHE A 134 12.64 -3.42 18.18
C PHE A 134 13.16 -4.37 19.26
N THR A 135 12.78 -4.09 20.51
CA THR A 135 12.90 -5.11 21.56
C THR A 135 12.01 -6.30 21.22
N MET A 136 12.34 -7.50 21.72
CA MET A 136 11.51 -8.69 21.52
C MET A 136 10.04 -8.46 21.88
N ALA A 137 9.78 -7.81 23.04
CA ALA A 137 8.42 -7.52 23.49
C ALA A 137 7.66 -6.61 22.52
N THR A 138 8.29 -5.52 22.07
CA THR A 138 7.68 -4.59 21.10
C THR A 138 7.49 -5.25 19.73
N GLY A 139 8.49 -5.97 19.22
CA GLY A 139 8.43 -6.60 17.90
C GLY A 139 7.40 -7.71 17.83
N ILE A 140 7.32 -8.59 18.85
CA ILE A 140 6.29 -9.63 18.94
C ILE A 140 4.90 -9.01 19.11
N GLY A 141 4.75 -8.01 19.99
CA GLY A 141 3.47 -7.34 20.19
C GLY A 141 2.96 -6.64 18.91
N ALA A 142 3.87 -6.01 18.16
CA ALA A 142 3.56 -5.43 16.87
C ALA A 142 3.20 -6.49 15.82
N SER A 143 3.96 -7.58 15.75
CA SER A 143 3.70 -8.65 14.77
C SER A 143 2.36 -9.34 15.02
N ILE A 144 1.91 -9.46 16.26
CA ILE A 144 0.59 -10.03 16.57
C ILE A 144 -0.50 -9.17 15.92
N GLN A 145 -0.48 -7.85 16.10
CA GLN A 145 -1.44 -6.96 15.44
C GLN A 145 -1.33 -7.01 13.90
N CYS A 146 -0.11 -7.14 13.36
CA CYS A 146 0.08 -7.35 11.93
C CYS A 146 -0.61 -8.63 11.43
N LEU A 147 -0.56 -9.72 12.21
CA LEU A 147 -1.22 -10.99 11.87
C LEU A 147 -2.73 -10.91 12.00
N GLU A 148 -3.22 -10.24 13.06
CA GLU A 148 -4.65 -9.98 13.28
C GLU A 148 -5.28 -9.23 12.09
N ALA A 149 -4.59 -8.23 11.55
CA ALA A 149 -5.03 -7.51 10.35
C ALA A 149 -5.10 -8.42 9.10
N VAL A 150 -4.14 -9.34 8.97
CA VAL A 150 -4.08 -10.30 7.85
C VAL A 150 -5.20 -11.34 7.97
N GLU A 151 -5.45 -11.83 9.18
CA GLU A 151 -6.56 -12.74 9.49
C GLU A 151 -7.90 -12.14 9.05
N ASP A 152 -8.15 -10.87 9.41
CA ASP A 152 -9.38 -10.17 9.04
C ASP A 152 -9.52 -9.94 7.54
N LEU A 153 -8.41 -9.66 6.84
CA LEU A 153 -8.39 -9.59 5.38
C LEU A 153 -8.72 -10.95 4.73
N HIS A 154 -8.18 -12.04 5.28
CA HIS A 154 -8.38 -13.40 4.78
C HIS A 154 -9.82 -13.87 4.97
N LYS A 155 -10.49 -13.50 6.08
CA LYS A 155 -11.94 -13.76 6.30
C LYS A 155 -12.82 -13.24 5.16
N HIS A 156 -12.41 -12.13 4.55
CA HIS A 156 -13.12 -11.52 3.42
C HIS A 156 -12.69 -12.06 2.05
N GLY A 157 -11.85 -13.09 2.02
CA GLY A 157 -11.43 -13.76 0.78
C GLY A 157 -10.38 -13.00 -0.01
N PHE A 158 -9.53 -12.21 0.66
CA PHE A 158 -8.42 -11.49 0.06
C PHE A 158 -7.09 -11.89 0.69
N ILE A 159 -6.01 -11.79 -0.09
CA ILE A 159 -4.62 -11.87 0.39
C ILE A 159 -3.90 -10.57 0.02
N HIS A 160 -2.92 -10.15 0.83
CA HIS A 160 -2.23 -8.87 0.67
C HIS A 160 -1.09 -8.95 -0.35
N ARG A 161 -0.23 -9.97 -0.25
CA ARG A 161 0.95 -10.23 -1.11
C ARG A 161 2.12 -9.24 -1.02
N ASP A 162 2.11 -8.31 -0.08
CA ASP A 162 3.23 -7.36 0.14
C ASP A 162 3.36 -6.99 1.62
N LEU A 163 3.38 -7.99 2.50
CA LEU A 163 3.54 -7.73 3.93
C LEU A 163 5.00 -7.35 4.22
N LYS A 164 5.19 -6.15 4.74
CA LYS A 164 6.49 -5.60 5.12
C LYS A 164 6.30 -4.48 6.13
N PRO A 165 7.31 -4.15 6.97
CA PRO A 165 7.16 -3.10 7.98
C PRO A 165 6.74 -1.72 7.44
N ALA A 166 7.06 -1.40 6.18
CA ALA A 166 6.66 -0.13 5.55
C ALA A 166 5.15 -0.06 5.22
N ASN A 167 4.47 -1.20 5.10
CA ASN A 167 3.03 -1.29 4.86
C ASN A 167 2.22 -1.44 6.16
N TYR A 168 2.86 -1.19 7.31
CA TYR A 168 2.18 -1.11 8.59
C TYR A 168 2.56 0.20 9.29
N ALA A 169 1.60 0.90 9.89
CA ALA A 169 1.85 2.16 10.59
C ALA A 169 1.08 2.23 11.89
N ILE A 170 1.61 2.97 12.86
CA ILE A 170 0.88 3.23 14.11
C ILE A 170 -0.22 4.29 13.90
N GLY A 171 -1.26 4.28 14.72
CA GLY A 171 -2.24 5.35 14.76
C GLY A 171 -1.69 6.68 15.30
N LEU A 172 -2.58 7.67 15.36
CA LEU A 172 -2.32 8.99 15.94
C LEU A 172 -3.21 9.18 17.18
N GLY A 173 -2.78 10.08 18.08
CA GLY A 173 -3.55 10.42 19.29
C GLY A 173 -3.82 9.19 20.16
N GLU A 174 -5.09 8.96 20.50
CA GLU A 174 -5.53 7.82 21.32
C GLU A 174 -5.24 6.46 20.67
N GLN A 175 -5.13 6.41 19.33
CA GLN A 175 -4.89 5.18 18.58
C GLN A 175 -3.40 4.88 18.36
N VAL A 176 -2.48 5.58 19.04
CA VAL A 176 -1.03 5.39 18.88
C VAL A 176 -0.54 3.95 19.14
N ARG A 177 -1.33 3.16 19.88
CA ARG A 177 -1.04 1.73 20.16
C ARG A 177 -1.67 0.76 19.17
N VAL A 178 -2.47 1.24 18.22
CA VAL A 178 -3.09 0.45 17.16
C VAL A 178 -2.19 0.49 15.92
N ILE A 179 -1.92 -0.68 15.35
CA ILE A 179 -1.21 -0.82 14.08
C ILE A 179 -2.21 -0.97 12.95
N TYR A 180 -2.03 -0.17 11.90
CA TYR A 180 -2.82 -0.18 10.67
C TYR A 180 -2.06 -0.89 9.56
N ILE A 181 -2.72 -1.80 8.84
CA ILE A 181 -2.23 -2.36 7.58
C ILE A 181 -2.58 -1.41 6.43
N LEU A 182 -1.63 -1.20 5.53
CA LEU A 182 -1.70 -0.20 4.46
C LEU A 182 -1.37 -0.84 3.10
N ASP A 183 -1.81 -0.16 2.04
CA ASP A 183 -1.50 -0.46 0.63
C ASP A 183 -1.98 -1.82 0.11
N PHE A 184 -3.26 -1.87 -0.25
CA PHE A 184 -3.88 -3.02 -0.90
C PHE A 184 -3.69 -3.04 -2.42
N GLY A 185 -2.77 -2.23 -2.97
CA GLY A 185 -2.61 -2.03 -4.41
C GLY A 185 -2.24 -3.30 -5.19
N ILE A 186 -1.68 -4.30 -4.52
CA ILE A 186 -1.45 -5.63 -5.11
C ILE A 186 -2.20 -6.75 -4.39
N ALA A 187 -3.20 -6.45 -3.56
CA ALA A 187 -4.04 -7.47 -2.96
C ALA A 187 -4.76 -8.30 -4.05
N ARG A 188 -5.23 -9.49 -3.68
CA ARG A 188 -5.91 -10.41 -4.61
C ARG A 188 -7.09 -11.10 -3.93
N ARG A 189 -8.25 -11.03 -4.59
CA ARG A 189 -9.43 -11.84 -4.22
C ARG A 189 -9.19 -13.31 -4.58
N ILE A 190 -9.16 -14.17 -3.56
CA ILE A 190 -8.94 -15.62 -3.69
C ILE A 190 -10.24 -16.42 -3.77
N LEU A 191 -11.37 -15.85 -3.34
CA LEU A 191 -12.67 -16.51 -3.41
C LEU A 191 -13.46 -16.11 -4.67
N ASN A 192 -14.19 -17.04 -5.26
CA ASN A 192 -15.17 -16.77 -6.30
C ASN A 192 -16.50 -16.24 -5.71
N ASP A 193 -17.51 -16.03 -6.54
CA ASP A 193 -18.81 -15.49 -6.09
C ASP A 193 -19.65 -16.48 -5.27
N LYS A 194 -19.25 -17.76 -5.25
CA LYS A 194 -19.82 -18.81 -4.40
C LYS A 194 -19.06 -18.98 -3.08
N GLY A 195 -18.01 -18.20 -2.83
CA GLY A 195 -17.16 -18.31 -1.64
C GLY A 195 -16.13 -19.44 -1.71
N GLU A 196 -15.92 -20.05 -2.88
CA GLU A 196 -14.95 -21.13 -3.07
C GLU A 196 -13.58 -20.58 -3.48
N ILE A 197 -12.50 -21.27 -3.11
CA ILE A 197 -11.14 -20.91 -3.53
C ILE A 197 -11.04 -21.02 -5.05
N LYS A 198 -10.60 -19.94 -5.71
CA LYS A 198 -10.37 -19.90 -7.15
C LYS A 198 -9.30 -20.90 -7.57
N THR A 199 -9.48 -21.50 -8.73
CA THR A 199 -8.47 -22.33 -9.37
C THR A 199 -7.14 -21.57 -9.51
N PRO A 200 -6.02 -22.13 -9.03
CA PRO A 200 -4.71 -21.52 -9.18
C PRO A 200 -4.36 -21.26 -10.65
N ARG A 201 -3.82 -20.08 -10.95
CA ARG A 201 -3.22 -19.82 -12.27
C ARG A 201 -1.96 -20.66 -12.45
N VAL A 202 -1.69 -21.06 -13.69
CA VAL A 202 -0.50 -21.85 -14.07
C VAL A 202 0.80 -21.13 -13.69
N SER A 203 0.85 -19.80 -13.89
CA SER A 203 2.00 -18.98 -13.55
C SER A 203 1.57 -17.57 -13.17
N VAL A 204 2.30 -16.96 -12.24
CA VAL A 204 2.04 -15.62 -11.73
C VAL A 204 3.33 -14.83 -11.72
N ALA A 205 3.31 -13.64 -12.31
CA ALA A 205 4.43 -12.71 -12.21
C ALA A 205 4.69 -12.33 -10.74
N PHE A 206 5.96 -12.28 -10.36
CA PHE A 206 6.38 -11.82 -9.04
C PHE A 206 5.86 -10.39 -8.80
N LYS A 207 5.22 -10.18 -7.65
CA LYS A 207 4.81 -8.86 -7.15
C LYS A 207 5.08 -8.82 -5.66
N GLY A 208 5.41 -7.63 -5.15
CA GLY A 208 5.74 -7.41 -3.74
C GLY A 208 7.23 -7.18 -3.53
N THR A 209 7.66 -7.20 -2.28
CA THR A 209 9.02 -6.86 -1.87
C THR A 209 9.87 -8.12 -1.70
N VAL A 210 10.97 -8.21 -2.44
CA VAL A 210 11.86 -9.40 -2.50
C VAL A 210 12.21 -9.97 -1.12
N LYS A 211 12.66 -9.12 -0.18
CA LYS A 211 13.07 -9.55 1.17
C LYS A 211 11.98 -10.31 1.95
N PHE A 212 10.71 -9.97 1.73
CA PHE A 212 9.59 -10.48 2.52
C PHE A 212 8.70 -11.45 1.73
N ALA A 213 9.02 -11.70 0.46
CA ALA A 213 8.17 -12.51 -0.39
C ALA A 213 8.29 -14.00 -0.06
N ALA A 214 7.15 -14.68 0.05
CA ALA A 214 7.11 -16.14 0.20
C ALA A 214 7.85 -16.88 -0.93
N ILE A 215 8.40 -18.05 -0.62
CA ILE A 215 9.10 -18.92 -1.59
C ILE A 215 8.22 -19.22 -2.82
N ALA A 216 6.91 -19.39 -2.62
CA ALA A 216 5.96 -19.60 -3.71
C ALA A 216 5.94 -18.44 -4.72
N CYS A 217 6.10 -17.20 -4.24
CA CYS A 217 6.17 -16.00 -5.07
C CYS A 217 7.42 -16.01 -5.95
N HIS A 218 8.58 -16.35 -5.37
CA HIS A 218 9.83 -16.54 -6.11
C HIS A 218 9.72 -17.63 -7.19
N LYS A 219 8.96 -18.70 -6.89
CA LYS A 219 8.68 -19.80 -7.83
C LYS A 219 7.54 -19.50 -8.81
N ARG A 220 7.03 -18.26 -8.85
CA ARG A 220 5.94 -17.81 -9.76
C ARG A 220 4.67 -18.65 -9.64
N LYS A 221 4.39 -19.18 -8.44
CA LYS A 221 3.17 -19.94 -8.13
C LYS A 221 2.04 -19.00 -7.70
N GLU A 222 0.81 -19.46 -7.83
CA GLU A 222 -0.34 -18.76 -7.24
C GLU A 222 -0.19 -18.70 -5.72
N LEU A 223 -0.41 -17.52 -5.16
CA LEU A 223 -0.33 -17.29 -3.72
C LEU A 223 -1.69 -17.50 -3.06
N GLY A 224 -1.65 -18.01 -1.84
CA GLY A 224 -2.79 -18.13 -0.95
C GLY A 224 -2.49 -17.61 0.47
N PRO A 225 -3.43 -17.78 1.41
CA PRO A 225 -3.30 -17.29 2.79
C PRO A 225 -1.99 -17.66 3.48
N LYS A 226 -1.51 -18.89 3.28
CA LYS A 226 -0.25 -19.38 3.84
C LYS A 226 0.98 -18.54 3.43
N ASP A 227 0.95 -17.92 2.24
CA ASP A 227 2.08 -17.17 1.70
C ASP A 227 2.13 -15.76 2.31
N ASP A 228 0.99 -15.19 2.69
CA ASP A 228 0.96 -14.01 3.58
C ASP A 228 1.50 -14.38 4.97
N CYS A 229 1.15 -15.54 5.54
CA CYS A 229 1.71 -15.98 6.82
C CYS A 229 3.24 -16.18 6.79
N GLU A 230 3.77 -16.72 5.68
CA GLU A 230 5.22 -16.82 5.47
C GLU A 230 5.87 -15.42 5.41
N SER A 231 5.25 -14.49 4.68
CA SER A 231 5.72 -13.10 4.60
C SER A 231 5.66 -12.39 5.96
N TRP A 232 4.62 -12.66 6.75
CA TRP A 232 4.47 -12.18 8.13
C TRP A 232 5.58 -12.73 9.04
N PHE A 233 5.97 -13.99 8.88
CA PHE A 233 7.07 -14.57 9.65
C PHE A 233 8.39 -13.84 9.34
N TYR A 234 8.70 -13.58 8.06
CA TYR A 234 9.88 -12.78 7.69
C TYR A 234 9.80 -11.34 8.21
N LEU A 235 8.60 -10.74 8.23
CA LEU A 235 8.38 -9.43 8.85
C LEU A 235 8.71 -9.48 10.35
N LEU A 236 8.23 -10.48 11.10
CA LEU A 236 8.56 -10.64 12.52
C LEU A 236 10.08 -10.73 12.73
N LEU A 237 10.76 -11.58 11.96
CA LEU A 237 12.22 -11.71 12.05
C LEU A 237 12.92 -10.37 11.80
N ASP A 238 12.50 -9.63 10.77
CA ASP A 238 13.05 -8.31 10.47
C ASP A 238 12.77 -7.27 11.57
N LEU A 239 11.68 -7.40 12.33
CA LEU A 239 11.38 -6.51 13.44
C LEU A 239 12.30 -6.73 14.66
N VAL A 240 12.79 -7.95 14.89
CA VAL A 240 13.48 -8.33 16.14
C VAL A 240 14.93 -8.75 15.97
N LEU A 241 15.36 -9.16 14.77
CA LEU A 241 16.72 -9.60 14.48
C LEU A 241 17.50 -8.52 13.74
N SER A 242 18.68 -8.19 14.25
CA SER A 242 19.59 -7.24 13.60
C SER A 242 20.19 -7.89 12.35
N ASN A 243 20.38 -7.10 11.29
CA ASN A 243 21.10 -7.57 10.10
C ASN A 243 22.63 -7.56 10.31
N GLU A 244 23.14 -7.33 11.52
CA GLU A 244 24.59 -7.34 11.84
C GLU A 244 25.26 -8.73 11.76
N ILE A 245 24.60 -9.72 11.17
CA ILE A 245 25.21 -11.02 10.85
C ILE A 245 26.29 -10.89 9.76
N ASP A 246 26.37 -9.77 9.05
CA ASP A 246 27.45 -9.52 8.07
C ASP A 246 28.83 -9.24 8.70
N SER A 247 28.93 -9.04 10.03
CA SER A 247 30.21 -8.73 10.70
C SER A 247 30.99 -9.95 11.21
N PHE A 248 30.47 -11.17 11.03
CA PHE A 248 31.13 -12.43 11.42
C PHE A 248 31.51 -13.31 10.22
N MET A 249 31.40 -12.79 9.00
CA MET A 249 31.78 -13.47 7.76
C MET A 249 32.89 -12.77 6.97
N ASP A 250 33.64 -11.85 7.61
CA ASP A 250 34.91 -11.32 7.10
C ASP A 250 36.09 -11.87 7.91
#